data_AF-A0A351JWX8-F1
#
_entry.id   AF-A0A351JWX8-F1
#
_cell.length_a   1.000
_cell.length_b   1.000
_cell.length_c   1.000
_cell.angle_alpha   90.00
_cell.angle_beta   90.00
_cell.angle_gamma   90.00
#
_symmetry.space_group_name_H-M   'P 1'
#
loop_
_entity.id
_entity.type
_entity.pdbx_description
1 polymer ?
#
loop_
_entity_poly.entity_id
_entity_poly.type
_entity_poly.pdbx_seq_one_letter_code
_entity_poly.pdbx_strand_id
1 'polypeptide(L)'
;METLQILAYAKLNLSLRVVGRRPDGYHELQSLVTVVDLADELTLTGGEQGVTLDAPAELGPPERNLAVRAARALLDPAGPGVRIVLRKRIPAGAGLGGGSSDAAAVLAGLNSLLSLRRSRKELQQIGASLGADVPFFLGPSPAWVEGIGDRVTPIAVPLPEAFLILVPTFRCPTPDVYRAFDDLGLALSPPAFPFTAEAQGTSRRCSVAPCVRR
;
A
#
# COMPACT_ATOMS: atom_id res chain seq x y z
N MET A 1 -22.68 16.26 -6.70
CA MET A 1 -21.48 15.43 -6.95
C MET A 1 -21.25 14.58 -5.72
N GLU A 2 -21.25 13.25 -5.86
CA GLU A 2 -20.97 12.36 -4.73
C GLU A 2 -19.54 12.56 -4.25
N THR A 3 -19.37 12.53 -2.93
CA THR A 3 -18.07 12.67 -2.28
C THR A 3 -17.87 11.51 -1.31
N LEU A 4 -16.66 10.96 -1.27
CA LEU A 4 -16.27 9.89 -0.38
C LEU A 4 -15.02 10.28 0.39
N GLN A 5 -15.04 10.02 1.71
CA GLN A 5 -13.84 10.12 2.55
C GLN A 5 -13.30 8.73 2.85
N ILE A 6 -11.98 8.60 2.73
CA ILE A 6 -11.28 7.32 2.89
C ILE A 6 -9.91 7.54 3.53
N LEU A 7 -9.54 6.63 4.42
CA LEU A 7 -8.24 6.62 5.08
C LEU A 7 -7.27 5.69 4.36
N ALA A 8 -6.03 6.15 4.19
CA ALA A 8 -4.91 5.39 3.64
C ALA A 8 -3.90 5.11 4.76
N TYR A 9 -4.01 3.95 5.39
CA TYR A 9 -3.19 3.55 6.54
C TYR A 9 -1.75 3.24 6.14
N ALA A 10 -0.79 3.54 7.02
CA ALA A 10 0.60 3.14 6.90
C ALA A 10 0.75 1.64 7.13
N LYS A 11 1.88 1.08 6.67
CA LYS A 11 2.30 -0.28 6.98
C LYS A 11 3.60 -0.31 7.77
N LEU A 12 3.81 -1.43 8.46
CA LEU A 12 5.07 -1.85 9.05
C LEU A 12 5.46 -3.22 8.50
N ASN A 13 6.73 -3.39 8.18
CA ASN A 13 7.34 -4.71 7.97
C ASN A 13 7.86 -5.18 9.32
N LEU A 14 7.12 -6.06 10.00
CA LEU A 14 7.50 -6.62 11.30
C LEU A 14 8.67 -7.60 11.17
N SER A 15 8.85 -8.16 9.98
CA SER A 15 10.07 -8.87 9.57
C SER A 15 10.32 -8.61 8.09
N LEU A 16 11.58 -8.64 7.66
CA LEU A 16 11.95 -8.62 6.27
C LEU A 16 13.15 -9.55 6.07
N ARG A 17 13.01 -10.48 5.14
CA ARG A 17 13.97 -11.56 4.89
C ARG A 17 14.32 -11.54 3.43
N VAL A 18 15.60 -11.38 3.13
CA VAL A 18 16.12 -11.54 1.77
C VAL A 18 16.46 -13.01 1.59
N VAL A 19 15.66 -13.73 0.79
CA VAL A 19 15.76 -15.20 0.65
C VAL A 19 16.42 -15.63 -0.66
N GLY A 20 16.63 -14.69 -1.58
CA GLY A 20 17.24 -14.96 -2.88
C GLY A 20 17.64 -13.68 -3.59
N ARG A 21 18.54 -13.83 -4.58
CA ARG A 21 18.83 -12.79 -5.57
C ARG A 21 18.28 -13.24 -6.92
N ARG A 22 17.63 -12.33 -7.62
CA ARG A 22 17.00 -12.60 -8.90
C ARG A 22 17.92 -12.21 -10.06
N PRO A 23 17.80 -12.84 -11.23
CA PRO A 23 18.59 -12.48 -12.41
C PRO A 23 18.30 -11.07 -12.95
N ASP A 24 17.13 -10.52 -12.63
CA ASP A 24 16.68 -9.17 -13.04
C ASP A 24 17.26 -8.04 -12.14
N GLY A 25 18.14 -8.38 -11.21
CA GLY A 25 18.78 -7.42 -10.29
C GLY A 25 17.98 -7.12 -9.02
N TYR A 26 16.78 -7.70 -8.86
CA TYR A 26 16.00 -7.60 -7.63
C TYR A 26 16.35 -8.71 -6.63
N HIS A 27 15.78 -8.60 -5.44
CA HIS A 27 15.86 -9.61 -4.39
C HIS A 27 14.52 -10.32 -4.23
N GLU A 28 14.58 -11.62 -3.97
CA GLU A 28 13.41 -12.38 -3.53
C GLU A 28 13.25 -12.17 -2.02
N LEU A 29 12.06 -11.75 -1.61
CA LEU A 29 11.76 -11.30 -0.26
C LEU A 29 10.69 -12.19 0.39
N GLN A 30 10.75 -12.25 1.71
CA GLN A 30 9.65 -12.67 2.57
C GLN A 30 9.49 -11.68 3.73
N SER A 31 8.26 -11.26 4.01
CA SER A 31 8.00 -10.24 5.02
C SER A 31 6.66 -10.47 5.71
N LEU A 32 6.63 -10.30 7.03
CA LEU A 32 5.39 -10.11 7.77
C LEU A 32 5.03 -8.63 7.75
N VAL A 33 3.90 -8.28 7.15
CA VAL A 33 3.46 -6.89 6.99
C VAL A 33 2.13 -6.68 7.70
N THR A 34 2.00 -5.59 8.43
CA THR A 34 0.74 -5.14 9.04
C THR A 34 0.49 -3.67 8.75
N VAL A 35 -0.79 -3.28 8.68
CA VAL A 35 -1.18 -1.87 8.76
C VAL A 35 -1.15 -1.37 10.20
N VAL A 36 -1.03 -0.06 10.37
CA VAL A 36 -1.16 0.67 11.64
C VAL A 36 -2.13 1.84 11.48
N ASP A 37 -2.57 2.43 12.59
CA ASP A 37 -3.58 3.50 12.65
C ASP A 37 -3.09 4.89 12.22
N LEU A 38 -1.78 5.06 11.97
CA LEU A 38 -1.24 6.23 11.26
C LEU A 38 -1.73 6.21 9.81
N ALA A 39 -2.50 7.22 9.38
CA ALA A 39 -3.11 7.24 8.06
C ALA A 39 -3.07 8.63 7.40
N ASP A 40 -2.97 8.64 6.07
CA ASP A 40 -3.33 9.79 5.26
C ASP A 40 -4.85 9.87 5.07
N GLU A 41 -5.36 11.06 4.79
CA GLU A 41 -6.79 11.30 4.55
C GLU A 41 -7.01 11.68 3.09
N LEU A 42 -7.91 10.97 2.41
CA LEU A 42 -8.32 11.29 1.05
C LEU A 42 -9.80 11.65 1.00
N THR A 43 -10.11 12.72 0.27
CA THR A 43 -11.46 13.04 -0.18
C THR A 43 -11.54 12.88 -1.69
N LEU A 44 -12.45 12.04 -2.16
CA LEU A 44 -12.70 11.78 -3.57
C LEU A 44 -14.06 12.36 -3.94
N THR A 45 -14.11 13.29 -4.87
CA THR A 45 -15.35 13.87 -5.38
C THR A 45 -15.48 13.53 -6.86
N GLY A 46 -16.57 12.84 -7.22
CA GLY A 46 -16.87 12.51 -8.62
C GLY A 46 -17.18 13.76 -9.43
N GLY A 47 -16.71 13.81 -10.69
CA GLY A 47 -16.89 14.95 -11.58
C GLY A 47 -17.13 14.53 -13.04
N GLU A 48 -17.06 15.49 -13.97
CA GLU A 48 -17.32 15.24 -15.39
C GLU A 48 -16.17 14.51 -16.07
N GLN A 49 -15.01 15.15 -16.28
CA GLN A 49 -13.85 14.52 -16.91
C GLN A 49 -12.55 14.98 -16.25
N GLY A 50 -11.52 14.14 -16.38
CA GLY A 50 -10.18 14.42 -15.90
C GLY A 50 -9.92 14.04 -14.44
N VAL A 51 -8.64 14.04 -14.08
CA VAL A 51 -8.16 13.74 -12.73
C VAL A 51 -7.42 14.96 -12.21
N THR A 52 -7.89 15.51 -11.10
CA THR A 52 -7.23 16.64 -10.41
C THR A 52 -6.78 16.22 -9.02
N LEU A 53 -5.65 16.79 -8.58
CA LEU A 53 -5.07 16.54 -7.27
C LEU A 53 -4.85 17.86 -6.54
N ASP A 54 -5.36 17.93 -5.33
CA ASP A 54 -5.09 18.96 -4.34
C ASP A 54 -4.32 18.32 -3.20
N ALA A 55 -3.01 18.59 -3.14
CA ALA A 55 -2.07 17.95 -2.21
C ALA A 55 -0.89 18.88 -1.89
N PRO A 56 -0.11 18.61 -0.82
CA PRO A 56 1.09 19.38 -0.52
C PRO A 56 2.08 19.42 -1.70
N ALA A 57 2.60 20.61 -2.01
CA ALA A 57 3.49 20.83 -3.15
C ALA A 57 4.79 20.01 -3.11
N GLU A 58 5.23 19.64 -1.91
CA GLU A 58 6.40 18.78 -1.66
C GLU A 58 6.28 17.35 -2.20
N LEU A 59 5.08 16.91 -2.55
CA LEU A 59 4.86 15.62 -3.24
C LEU A 59 5.24 15.66 -4.72
N GLY A 60 5.64 16.83 -5.24
CA GLY A 60 6.04 17.03 -6.62
C GLY A 60 4.84 17.12 -7.57
N PRO A 61 5.09 16.97 -8.88
CA PRO A 61 4.05 17.18 -9.89
C PRO A 61 2.96 16.09 -9.80
N PRO A 62 1.67 16.45 -9.99
CA PRO A 62 0.54 15.52 -9.88
C PRO A 62 0.68 14.25 -10.74
N GLU A 63 1.30 14.33 -11.91
CA GLU A 63 1.47 13.22 -12.85
C GLU A 63 2.33 12.09 -12.29
N ARG A 64 3.23 12.42 -11.35
CA ARG A 64 4.10 11.45 -10.67
C ARG A 64 3.45 10.87 -9.41
N ASN A 65 2.37 11.49 -8.91
CA ASN A 65 1.70 11.05 -7.69
C ASN A 65 0.94 9.73 -7.93
N LEU A 66 1.17 8.74 -7.07
CA LEU A 66 0.55 7.42 -7.20
C LEU A 66 -0.98 7.45 -7.08
N ALA A 67 -1.57 8.40 -6.32
CA ALA A 67 -3.02 8.59 -6.24
C ALA A 67 -3.62 9.01 -7.61
N VAL A 68 -2.95 9.92 -8.33
CA VAL A 68 -3.37 10.35 -9.67
C VAL A 68 -3.20 9.23 -10.68
N ARG A 69 -2.06 8.52 -10.62
CA ARG A 69 -1.79 7.37 -11.49
C ARG A 69 -2.80 6.25 -11.26
N ALA A 70 -3.21 6.00 -10.01
CA ALA A 70 -4.25 5.05 -9.66
C ALA A 70 -5.61 5.40 -10.28
N ALA A 71 -6.04 6.66 -10.15
CA ALA A 71 -7.27 7.13 -10.78
C ALA A 71 -7.23 6.96 -12.30
N ARG A 72 -6.13 7.38 -12.94
CA ARG A 72 -5.95 7.25 -14.40
C ARG A 72 -5.89 5.80 -14.87
N ALA A 73 -5.36 4.88 -14.06
CA ALA A 73 -5.29 3.46 -14.40
C ALA A 73 -6.66 2.76 -14.27
N LEU A 74 -7.57 3.30 -13.46
CA LEU A 74 -8.89 2.72 -13.22
C LEU A 74 -9.98 3.34 -14.10
N LEU A 75 -9.90 4.63 -14.40
CA LEU A 75 -10.92 5.39 -15.12
C LEU A 75 -10.68 5.41 -16.63
N ASP A 76 -11.76 5.42 -17.39
CA ASP A 76 -11.73 5.71 -18.82
C ASP A 76 -11.46 7.22 -19.04
N PRO A 77 -10.50 7.62 -19.90
CA PRO A 77 -10.26 9.02 -20.23
C PRO A 77 -11.50 9.80 -20.71
N ALA A 78 -12.46 9.13 -21.35
CA ALA A 78 -13.72 9.72 -21.82
C ALA A 78 -14.85 9.63 -20.77
N GLY A 79 -14.61 8.93 -19.66
CA GLY A 79 -15.58 8.68 -18.59
C GLY A 79 -15.57 9.74 -17.48
N PRO A 80 -16.29 9.47 -16.38
CA PRO A 80 -16.40 10.38 -15.24
C PRO A 80 -15.03 10.67 -14.60
N GLY A 81 -14.77 11.95 -14.36
CA GLY A 81 -13.56 12.44 -13.69
C GLY A 81 -13.60 12.32 -12.17
N VAL A 82 -12.49 12.69 -11.53
CA VAL A 82 -12.38 12.77 -10.07
C VAL A 82 -11.51 13.95 -9.64
N ARG A 83 -11.96 14.64 -8.58
CA ARG A 83 -11.11 15.52 -7.76
C ARG A 83 -10.64 14.75 -6.54
N ILE A 84 -9.33 14.68 -6.36
CA ILE A 84 -8.66 14.04 -5.22
C ILE A 84 -8.09 15.14 -4.32
N VAL A 85 -8.51 15.18 -3.07
CA VAL A 85 -7.86 15.99 -2.03
C VAL A 85 -7.10 15.04 -1.11
N LEU A 86 -5.79 15.21 -1.00
CA LEU A 86 -4.90 14.34 -0.23
C LEU A 86 -4.23 15.13 0.90
N ARG A 87 -4.52 14.75 2.14
CA ARG A 87 -3.85 15.28 3.33
C ARG A 87 -2.87 14.27 3.88
N LYS A 88 -1.59 14.61 3.85
CA LYS A 88 -0.51 13.73 4.30
C LYS A 88 -0.29 13.85 5.81
N ARG A 89 -0.22 12.70 6.46
CA ARG A 89 0.26 12.49 7.84
C ARG A 89 1.36 11.43 7.89
N ILE A 90 1.40 10.49 6.93
CA ILE A 90 2.46 9.49 6.82
C ILE A 90 3.72 10.17 6.26
N PRO A 91 4.86 10.14 6.99
CA PRO A 91 6.09 10.75 6.52
C PRO A 91 6.58 10.15 5.19
N ALA A 92 6.76 11.01 4.19
CA ALA A 92 7.14 10.59 2.85
C ALA A 92 8.56 10.02 2.83
N GLY A 93 8.71 8.79 2.30
CA GLY A 93 10.01 8.11 2.20
C GLY A 93 10.49 7.45 3.50
N ALA A 94 9.64 7.36 4.53
CA ALA A 94 9.96 6.68 5.79
C ALA A 94 9.81 5.15 5.74
N GLY A 95 9.63 4.56 4.55
CA GLY A 95 9.40 3.12 4.41
C GLY A 95 8.03 2.63 4.91
N LEU A 96 7.09 3.54 5.17
CA LEU A 96 5.76 3.25 5.73
C LEU A 96 4.66 3.00 4.69
N GLY A 97 5.01 2.97 3.40
CA GLY A 97 4.08 2.64 2.31
C GLY A 97 3.01 3.70 2.00
N GLY A 98 3.13 4.93 2.51
CA GLY A 98 2.08 5.95 2.38
C GLY A 98 1.60 6.20 0.93
N GLY A 99 2.52 6.39 -0.02
CA GLY A 99 2.12 6.59 -1.43
C GLY A 99 1.43 5.38 -2.08
N SER A 100 1.81 4.17 -1.68
CA SER A 100 1.15 2.94 -2.15
C SER A 100 -0.23 2.77 -1.51
N SER A 101 -0.38 3.17 -0.25
CA SER A 101 -1.65 3.21 0.46
C SER A 101 -2.61 4.23 -0.15
N ASP A 102 -2.11 5.44 -0.49
CA ASP A 102 -2.89 6.47 -1.20
C ASP A 102 -3.46 5.92 -2.52
N ALA A 103 -2.63 5.24 -3.32
CA ALA A 103 -3.07 4.62 -4.57
C ALA A 103 -4.14 3.55 -4.34
N ALA A 104 -3.95 2.65 -3.37
CA ALA A 104 -4.93 1.62 -3.03
C ALA A 104 -6.26 2.23 -2.55
N ALA A 105 -6.19 3.30 -1.74
CA ALA A 105 -7.37 4.03 -1.27
C ALA A 105 -8.12 4.70 -2.43
N VAL A 106 -7.41 5.27 -3.41
CA VAL A 106 -8.03 5.79 -4.64
C VAL A 106 -8.69 4.67 -5.44
N LEU A 107 -8.01 3.55 -5.66
CA LEU A 107 -8.58 2.42 -6.42
C LEU A 107 -9.87 1.89 -5.77
N ALA A 108 -9.83 1.62 -4.47
CA ALA A 108 -10.99 1.13 -3.72
C ALA A 108 -12.10 2.19 -3.61
N GLY A 109 -11.73 3.43 -3.33
CA GLY A 109 -12.65 4.55 -3.18
C GLY A 109 -13.40 4.86 -4.46
N LEU A 110 -12.71 4.93 -5.60
CA LEU A 110 -13.34 5.13 -6.91
C LEU A 110 -14.19 3.95 -7.35
N ASN A 111 -13.75 2.72 -7.09
CA ASN A 111 -14.55 1.53 -7.38
C ASN A 111 -15.90 1.57 -6.64
N SER A 112 -15.91 2.06 -5.40
CA SER A 112 -17.13 2.28 -4.61
C SER A 112 -17.93 3.50 -5.07
N LEU A 113 -17.28 4.67 -5.20
CA LEU A 113 -17.91 5.95 -5.51
C LEU A 113 -18.60 5.94 -6.88
N LEU A 114 -17.98 5.30 -7.87
CA LEU A 114 -18.50 5.25 -9.24
C LEU A 114 -19.17 3.90 -9.55
N SER A 115 -19.34 3.03 -8.54
CA SER A 115 -19.97 1.72 -8.68
C SER A 115 -19.41 0.89 -9.85
N LEU A 116 -18.07 0.87 -10.01
CA LEU A 116 -17.40 0.23 -11.16
C LEU A 116 -17.43 -1.31 -11.09
N ARG A 117 -17.78 -1.89 -9.94
CA ARG A 117 -17.92 -3.33 -9.70
C ARG A 117 -16.66 -4.15 -10.04
N ARG A 118 -15.48 -3.55 -9.99
CA ARG A 118 -14.22 -4.29 -10.10
C ARG A 118 -14.05 -5.18 -8.89
N SER A 119 -13.67 -6.42 -9.14
CA SER A 119 -13.27 -7.36 -8.10
C SER A 119 -11.98 -6.90 -7.44
N ARG A 120 -11.78 -7.34 -6.20
CA ARG A 120 -10.54 -7.07 -5.46
C ARG A 120 -9.29 -7.56 -6.23
N LYS A 121 -9.38 -8.70 -6.92
CA LYS A 121 -8.28 -9.25 -7.71
C LYS A 121 -7.91 -8.32 -8.86
N GLU A 122 -8.89 -7.76 -9.57
CA GLU A 122 -8.63 -6.78 -10.63
C GLU A 122 -7.98 -5.50 -10.08
N LEU A 123 -8.46 -4.99 -8.94
CA LEU A 123 -7.84 -3.83 -8.30
C LEU A 123 -6.39 -4.13 -7.89
N GLN A 124 -6.11 -5.33 -7.37
CA GLN A 124 -4.75 -5.76 -7.01
C GLN A 124 -3.85 -5.86 -8.25
N GLN A 125 -4.37 -6.34 -9.40
CA GLN A 125 -3.63 -6.37 -10.66
C GLN A 125 -3.28 -4.96 -11.16
N ILE A 126 -4.23 -4.02 -11.11
CA ILE A 126 -3.97 -2.61 -11.42
C ILE A 126 -2.94 -2.05 -10.43
N GLY A 127 -3.10 -2.31 -9.14
CA GLY A 127 -2.20 -1.88 -8.09
C GLY A 127 -0.76 -2.36 -8.30
N ALA A 128 -0.56 -3.62 -8.70
CA ALA A 128 0.77 -4.18 -8.97
C ALA A 128 1.53 -3.43 -10.08
N SER A 129 0.82 -2.84 -11.05
CA SER A 129 1.43 -2.00 -12.10
C SER A 129 1.88 -0.62 -11.61
N LEU A 130 1.37 -0.17 -10.46
CA LEU A 130 1.67 1.12 -9.85
C LEU A 130 2.82 1.02 -8.84
N GLY A 131 2.86 -0.07 -8.09
CA GLY A 131 3.93 -0.38 -7.14
C GLY A 131 3.70 -1.70 -6.40
N ALA A 132 4.79 -2.38 -6.01
CA ALA A 132 4.76 -3.70 -5.40
C ALA A 132 3.95 -3.76 -4.08
N ASP A 133 3.93 -2.67 -3.31
CA ASP A 133 3.20 -2.61 -2.04
C ASP A 133 1.69 -2.32 -2.20
N VAL A 134 1.22 -1.84 -3.36
CA VAL A 134 -0.20 -1.43 -3.53
C VAL A 134 -1.17 -2.62 -3.35
N PRO A 135 -0.91 -3.84 -3.88
CA PRO A 135 -1.78 -4.99 -3.68
C PRO A 135 -2.02 -5.37 -2.21
N PHE A 136 -1.07 -5.09 -1.31
CA PHE A 136 -1.21 -5.35 0.12
C PHE A 136 -2.33 -4.51 0.74
N PHE A 137 -2.36 -3.21 0.45
CA PHE A 137 -3.36 -2.28 0.99
C PHE A 137 -4.77 -2.51 0.47
N LEU A 138 -4.93 -3.27 -0.62
CA LEU A 138 -6.22 -3.71 -1.14
C LEU A 138 -6.73 -4.98 -0.45
N GLY A 139 -6.05 -5.48 0.58
CA GLY A 139 -6.35 -6.74 1.27
C GLY A 139 -6.44 -6.70 2.79
N PRO A 140 -6.79 -7.84 3.41
CA PRO A 140 -6.72 -8.01 4.85
C PRO A 140 -5.27 -7.92 5.33
N SER A 141 -5.14 -7.41 6.53
CA SER A 141 -3.89 -7.30 7.29
C SER A 141 -4.07 -8.00 8.65
N PRO A 142 -3.01 -8.61 9.22
CA PRO A 142 -1.67 -8.75 8.67
C PRO A 142 -1.58 -9.74 7.52
N ALA A 143 -0.48 -9.68 6.76
CA ALA A 143 -0.22 -10.59 5.67
C ALA A 143 1.25 -11.01 5.61
N TRP A 144 1.46 -12.23 5.14
CA TRP A 144 2.74 -12.71 4.65
C TRP A 144 2.91 -12.26 3.21
N VAL A 145 4.03 -11.58 2.93
CA VAL A 145 4.34 -10.99 1.63
C VAL A 145 5.59 -11.65 1.08
N GLU A 146 5.54 -12.10 -0.17
CA GLU A 146 6.61 -12.80 -0.87
C GLU A 146 6.92 -12.16 -2.24
N GLY A 147 7.91 -12.71 -2.96
CA GLY A 147 8.31 -12.22 -4.27
C GLY A 147 9.12 -10.94 -4.13
N ILE A 148 8.76 -9.91 -4.88
CA ILE A 148 9.34 -8.56 -4.74
C ILE A 148 8.48 -7.65 -3.86
N GLY A 149 7.52 -8.23 -3.13
CA GLY A 149 6.49 -7.51 -2.37
C GLY A 149 5.07 -7.69 -2.92
N ASP A 150 4.91 -8.40 -4.04
CA ASP A 150 3.69 -8.45 -4.85
C ASP A 150 2.78 -9.64 -4.53
N ARG A 151 3.31 -10.71 -3.93
CA ARG A 151 2.55 -11.91 -3.57
C ARG A 151 2.10 -11.82 -2.11
N VAL A 152 0.82 -11.50 -1.91
CA VAL A 152 0.25 -11.23 -0.57
C VAL A 152 -0.69 -12.34 -0.13
N THR A 153 -0.36 -13.01 0.97
CA THR A 153 -1.17 -14.04 1.62
C THR A 153 -1.61 -13.55 2.99
N PRO A 154 -2.90 -13.26 3.23
CA PRO A 154 -3.39 -12.89 4.56
C PRO A 154 -3.09 -13.99 5.58
N ILE A 155 -2.68 -13.60 6.78
CA ILE A 155 -2.41 -14.55 7.87
C ILE A 155 -3.03 -14.08 9.17
N ALA A 156 -3.28 -15.02 10.09
CA ALA A 156 -3.71 -14.72 11.45
C ALA A 156 -2.53 -14.98 12.40
N VAL A 157 -1.98 -13.92 12.97
CA VAL A 157 -0.89 -13.98 13.96
C VAL A 157 -1.16 -12.98 15.07
N PRO A 158 -0.77 -13.26 16.33
CA PRO A 158 -0.86 -12.28 17.39
C PRO A 158 0.08 -11.10 17.09
N LEU A 159 -0.44 -9.88 17.28
CA LEU A 159 0.31 -8.64 17.13
C LEU A 159 0.35 -7.89 18.47
N PRO A 160 1.40 -7.08 18.73
CA PRO A 160 1.39 -6.11 19.82
C PRO A 160 0.19 -5.16 19.73
N GLU A 161 -0.29 -4.66 20.88
CA GLU A 161 -1.40 -3.70 20.92
C GLU A 161 -1.04 -2.32 20.37
N ALA A 162 0.24 -1.94 20.45
CA ALA A 162 0.72 -0.63 20.03
C ALA A 162 2.15 -0.69 19.46
N PHE A 163 2.45 0.27 18.57
CA PHE A 163 3.77 0.50 18.02
C PHE A 163 4.19 1.97 18.25
N LEU A 164 5.42 2.19 18.67
CA LEU A 164 6.05 3.52 18.65
C LEU A 164 6.93 3.62 17.40
N ILE A 165 6.62 4.58 16.51
CA ILE A 165 7.35 4.79 15.26
C ILE A 165 8.24 6.02 15.42
N LEU A 166 9.56 5.82 15.30
CA LEU A 166 10.55 6.89 15.28
C LEU A 166 11.07 7.05 13.85
N VAL A 167 10.79 8.21 13.24
CA VAL A 167 11.23 8.52 11.87
C VAL A 167 12.42 9.48 11.94
N PRO A 168 13.63 9.06 11.55
CA PRO A 168 14.77 9.95 11.52
C PRO A 168 14.64 10.99 10.40
N THR A 169 15.41 12.08 10.48
CA THR A 169 15.40 13.16 9.48
C THR A 169 16.13 12.79 8.18
N PHE A 170 16.95 11.74 8.18
CA PHE A 170 17.63 11.24 7.00
C PHE A 170 16.77 10.24 6.21
N ARG A 171 17.08 10.09 4.93
CA ARG A 171 16.41 9.13 4.03
C ARG A 171 17.33 7.94 3.76
N CYS A 172 16.73 6.76 3.58
CA CYS A 172 17.42 5.57 3.10
C CYS A 172 16.79 5.14 1.78
N PRO A 173 17.32 5.58 0.63
CA PRO A 173 16.81 5.14 -0.67
C PRO A 173 16.90 3.61 -0.78
N THR A 174 15.77 2.95 -1.05
CA THR A 174 15.69 1.48 -1.14
C THR A 174 16.76 0.86 -2.04
N PRO A 175 17.06 1.39 -3.24
CA PRO A 175 18.12 0.83 -4.09
C PRO A 175 19.51 0.86 -3.44
N ASP A 176 19.81 1.90 -2.66
CA ASP A 176 21.11 2.05 -2.01
C ASP A 176 21.24 1.08 -0.83
N VAL A 177 20.15 0.85 -0.09
CA VAL A 177 20.11 -0.15 1.00
C VAL A 177 20.34 -1.56 0.46
N TYR A 178 19.72 -1.94 -0.67
CA TYR A 178 19.93 -3.25 -1.28
C TYR A 178 21.34 -3.40 -1.88
N ARG A 179 21.90 -2.34 -2.46
CA ARG A 179 23.30 -2.34 -2.92
C ARG A 179 24.25 -2.56 -1.73
N ALA A 180 24.06 -1.83 -0.64
CA ALA A 180 24.84 -2.02 0.57
C ALA A 180 24.69 -3.44 1.16
N PHE A 181 23.48 -4.02 1.10
CA PHE A 181 23.25 -5.40 1.50
C PHE A 181 24.08 -6.40 0.66
N ASP A 182 24.12 -6.20 -0.66
CA ASP A 182 24.93 -7.02 -1.57
C ASP A 182 26.44 -6.87 -1.27
N ASP A 183 26.91 -5.63 -1.06
CA ASP A 183 28.32 -5.31 -0.80
C ASP A 183 28.81 -5.90 0.54
N LEU A 184 27.93 -6.02 1.53
CA LEU A 184 28.24 -6.64 2.82
C LEU A 184 28.43 -8.16 2.73
N GLY A 185 28.00 -8.81 1.65
CA GLY A 185 28.14 -10.26 1.47
C GLY A 185 27.44 -11.10 2.54
N LEU A 186 26.35 -10.57 3.12
CA LEU A 186 25.58 -11.27 4.16
C LEU A 186 24.93 -12.55 3.59
N ALA A 187 24.84 -13.58 4.43
CA ALA A 187 24.11 -14.79 4.06
C ALA A 187 22.62 -14.48 3.84
N LEU A 188 22.06 -15.09 2.80
CA LEU A 188 20.61 -15.06 2.58
C LEU A 188 19.88 -15.72 3.74
N SER A 189 18.70 -15.19 4.05
CA SER A 189 17.81 -15.80 5.05
C SER A 189 17.29 -17.14 4.52
N PRO A 190 17.28 -18.21 5.33
CA PRO A 190 16.68 -19.49 4.91
C PRO A 190 15.17 -19.29 4.71
N PRO A 191 14.52 -19.78 3.64
CA PRO A 191 13.08 -19.54 3.43
C PRO A 191 12.24 -19.95 4.64
N ALA A 192 11.28 -19.10 5.02
CA ALA A 192 10.31 -19.38 6.06
C ALA A 192 8.94 -19.59 5.44
N PHE A 193 8.13 -20.45 6.05
CA PHE A 193 6.77 -20.66 5.64
C PHE A 193 5.83 -19.77 6.45
N PRO A 194 4.72 -19.28 5.86
CA PRO A 194 3.73 -18.54 6.61
C PRO A 194 3.20 -19.43 7.75
N PHE A 195 3.18 -18.90 8.97
CA PHE A 195 2.43 -19.53 10.06
C PHE A 195 0.94 -19.48 9.69
N THR A 196 0.39 -20.61 9.24
CA THR A 196 -1.06 -20.78 9.15
C THR A 196 -1.54 -21.23 10.53
N ALA A 197 -1.94 -20.28 11.38
CA ALA A 197 -2.69 -20.63 12.57
C ALA A 197 -4.02 -21.25 12.13
N GLU A 198 -4.20 -22.55 12.34
CA GLU A 198 -5.50 -23.19 12.28
C GLU A 198 -6.43 -22.46 13.28
N ALA A 199 -7.59 -22.04 12.79
CA ALA A 199 -8.50 -21.17 13.48
C ALA A 199 -8.99 -21.76 14.81
N GLN A 200 -8.58 -21.19 15.93
CA GLN A 200 -9.32 -21.30 17.20
C GLN A 200 -9.29 -19.95 17.94
N GLY A 201 -10.48 -19.42 18.22
CA GLY A 201 -10.67 -18.33 19.20
C GLY A 201 -10.96 -16.96 18.59
N THR A 202 -12.25 -16.69 18.39
CA THR A 202 -12.91 -15.37 18.36
C THR A 202 -11.99 -14.15 18.14
N SER A 203 -11.62 -13.88 16.89
CA SER A 203 -11.00 -12.61 16.54
C SER A 203 -12.07 -11.54 16.37
N ARG A 204 -11.90 -10.40 17.06
CA ARG A 204 -12.55 -9.16 16.65
C ARG A 204 -12.07 -8.87 15.22
N ARG A 205 -12.98 -8.94 14.26
CA ARG A 205 -12.69 -8.58 12.86
C ARG A 205 -12.28 -7.10 12.83
N CYS A 206 -10.99 -6.82 12.72
CA CYS A 206 -10.54 -5.55 12.17
C CYS A 206 -10.57 -5.68 10.64
N SER A 207 -11.72 -5.41 10.02
CA SER A 207 -11.77 -5.22 8.57
C SER A 207 -11.21 -3.84 8.27
N VAL A 208 -9.88 -3.74 8.11
CA VAL A 208 -9.20 -2.47 7.77
C VAL A 208 -9.01 -2.31 6.25
N ALA A 209 -9.85 -2.99 5.45
CA ALA A 209 -10.07 -2.53 4.08
C ALA A 209 -10.44 -1.03 4.15
N PRO A 210 -9.98 -0.19 3.20
CA PRO A 210 -10.12 1.25 3.27
C PRO A 210 -11.47 1.65 3.86
N CYS A 211 -11.45 2.33 5.01
CA CYS A 211 -12.67 2.62 5.75
C CYS A 211 -13.44 3.71 5.00
N VAL A 212 -14.35 3.28 4.13
CA VAL A 212 -15.26 4.11 3.35
C VAL A 212 -16.25 4.76 4.33
N ARG A 213 -16.04 6.03 4.68
CA ARG A 213 -17.04 6.84 5.39
C ARG A 213 -17.86 7.59 4.36
N ARG A 214 -19.13 7.20 4.21
CA ARG A 214 -20.13 7.92 3.41
C ARG A 214 -20.69 9.09 4.21
#